data_AF-A0A381TJ46-F1
#
_entry.id   AF-A0A381TJ46-F1
#
_cell.length_a   1.000
_cell.length_b   1.000
_cell.length_c   1.000
_cell.angle_alpha   90.00
_cell.angle_beta   90.00
_cell.angle_gamma   90.00
#
_symmetry.space_group_name_H-M   'P 1'
#
loop_
_entity.id
_entity.type
_entity.pdbx_description
1 polymer ?
#
loop_
_entity_poly.entity_id
_entity_poly.type
_entity_poly.pdbx_seq_one_letter_code
_entity_poly.pdbx_strand_id
1 'polypeptide(L)' 'MGNDGGDMKNCVDIGIIVPSNDTARIQEVHITIGHIICEIIEQDLIHENKI' A
#
# COMPACT_ATOMS: atom_id res chain seq x y z
N MET A 1 -0.90 2.55 7.29
CA MET A 1 -1.51 2.98 8.57
C MET A 1 -2.95 2.47 8.68
N GLY A 2 -3.56 2.49 9.86
CA GLY A 2 -4.98 2.18 10.07
C GLY A 2 -5.70 3.30 10.84
N ASN A 3 -7.00 3.11 11.11
CA ASN A 3 -7.88 4.10 11.74
C ASN A 3 -7.86 5.46 11.00
N ASP A 4 -7.32 6.50 11.63
CA ASP A 4 -7.24 7.87 11.15
C ASP A 4 -5.84 8.25 10.64
N GLY A 5 -4.93 7.27 10.59
CA GLY A 5 -3.55 7.46 10.15
C GLY A 5 -2.57 7.93 11.24
N GLY A 6 -3.07 8.38 12.40
CA GLY A 6 -2.25 8.93 13.48
C GLY A 6 -1.32 10.07 13.04
N ASP A 7 -0.24 10.30 13.78
CA ASP A 7 0.76 11.33 13.47
C ASP A 7 1.50 11.07 12.15
N MET A 8 1.63 9.79 11.77
CA MET A 8 2.40 9.38 10.60
C MET A 8 1.79 9.88 9.28
N LYS A 9 0.49 10.18 9.23
CA LYS A 9 -0.16 10.77 8.04
C LYS A 9 0.42 12.12 7.63
N ASN A 10 1.02 12.85 8.58
CA ASN A 10 1.64 14.16 8.33
C ASN A 10 3.12 14.05 7.93
N CYS A 11 3.70 12.85 8.01
CA CYS A 11 5.12 12.61 7.76
C CYS A 11 5.37 11.89 6.42
N VAL A 12 4.32 11.66 5.62
CA VAL A 12 4.40 10.92 4.35
C VAL A 12 3.75 11.70 3.22
N ASP A 13 4.29 11.56 2.01
CA ASP A 13 3.70 12.21 0.82
C ASP A 13 2.37 11.54 0.44
N ILE A 14 2.29 10.21 0.57
CA ILE A 14 1.11 9.41 0.25
C ILE A 14 0.84 8.45 1.42
N GLY A 15 -0.27 8.67 2.11
CA GLY A 15 -0.70 7.83 3.23
C GLY A 15 -1.77 6.82 2.83
N ILE A 16 -1.44 5.51 2.87
CA ILE A 16 -2.43 4.44 2.72
C ILE A 16 -3.00 4.10 4.10
N ILE A 17 -4.18 4.66 4.39
CA ILE A 17 -4.90 4.50 5.65
C ILE A 17 -6.04 3.49 5.45
N VAL A 18 -5.93 2.33 6.10
CA VAL A 18 -6.97 1.30 6.07
C VAL A 18 -8.10 1.71 7.04
N PRO A 19 -9.37 1.78 6.59
CA PRO A 19 -10.50 2.21 7.42
C PRO A 19 -10.93 1.09 8.38
N SER A 20 -10.04 0.71 9.28
CA SER A 20 -10.24 -0.33 10.30
C SER A 20 -9.46 0.05 11.56
N ASN A 21 -9.98 -0.38 12.71
CA ASN A 21 -9.31 -0.25 14.02
C ASN A 21 -8.74 -1.58 14.52
N ASP A 22 -8.92 -2.66 13.76
CA ASP A 22 -8.36 -3.97 14.05
C ASP A 22 -7.00 -4.11 13.35
N THR A 23 -5.93 -4.17 14.14
CA THR A 23 -4.55 -4.32 13.67
C THR A 23 -4.37 -5.52 12.74
N ALA A 24 -5.00 -6.66 13.01
CA ALA A 24 -4.88 -7.84 12.15
C ALA A 24 -5.49 -7.59 10.77
N ARG A 25 -6.68 -6.97 10.73
CA ARG A 25 -7.32 -6.59 9.45
C ARG A 25 -6.49 -5.54 8.70
N ILE A 26 -5.93 -4.56 9.41
CA ILE A 26 -5.06 -3.54 8.82
C ILE A 26 -3.85 -4.19 8.13
N GLN A 27 -3.18 -5.11 8.82
CA GLN A 27 -1.99 -5.78 8.29
C GLN A 27 -2.29 -6.67 7.08
N GLU A 28 -3.39 -7.42 7.10
CA GLU A 28 -3.83 -8.21 5.94
C GLU A 28 -4.03 -7.32 4.70
N VAL A 29 -4.70 -6.17 4.87
CA VAL A 29 -4.91 -5.22 3.77
C VAL A 29 -3.59 -4.62 3.29
N HIS A 30 -2.66 -4.28 4.17
CA HIS A 30 -1.33 -3.79 3.75
C HIS A 30 -0.54 -4.83 2.97
N ILE A 31 -0.60 -6.11 3.36
CA ILE A 31 0.04 -7.20 2.61
C ILE A 31 -0.57 -7.31 1.21
N THR A 32 -1.90 -7.28 1.09
CA THR A 32 -2.59 -7.30 -0.21
C THR A 32 -2.20 -6.11 -1.09
N ILE A 33 -2.22 -4.90 -0.53
CA ILE A 33 -1.81 -3.69 -1.26
C ILE A 33 -0.35 -3.76 -1.70
N GLY A 34 0.53 -4.27 -0.84
CA GLY A 34 1.94 -4.51 -1.18
C GLY A 34 2.09 -5.43 -2.38
N HIS A 35 1.34 -6.54 -2.42
CA HIS A 35 1.35 -7.44 -3.58
C HIS A 35 0.80 -6.78 -4.85
N ILE A 36 -0.27 -5.99 -4.76
CA ILE A 36 -0.82 -5.25 -5.91
C ILE A 36 0.22 -4.27 -6.48
N ILE A 37 0.92 -3.53 -5.61
CA ILE A 37 1.97 -2.59 -6.04
C ILE A 37 3.12 -3.35 -6.71
N CYS A 38 3.58 -4.47 -6.12
CA CYS A 38 4.62 -5.30 -6.74
C CYS A 38 4.19 -5.81 -8.12
N GLU A 39 2.96 -6.29 -8.27
CA GLU A 39 2.44 -6.77 -9.55
C GLU A 39 2.38 -5.66 -10.60
N ILE A 40 1.91 -4.46 -10.24
CA ILE A 40 1.89 -3.29 -11.15
C ILE A 40 3.32 -2.95 -11.59
N ILE A 41 4.27 -2.86 -10.65
CA ILE A 41 5.68 -2.55 -10.96
C ILE A 41 6.30 -3.62 -11.87
N GLU A 42 6.05 -4.90 -11.58
CA GLU A 42 6.55 -6.00 -12.40
C GLU A 42 5.99 -5.95 -13.81
N GLN A 43 4.68 -5.70 -13.95
CA GLN A 43 4.05 -5.51 -15.26
C GLN A 43 4.70 -4.34 -15.99
N ASP A 44 4.83 -3.16 -15.38
CA ASP A 44 5.42 -1.99 -16.03
C ASP A 44 6.86 -2.26 -16.49
N LEU A 45 7.70 -2.85 -15.64
CA LEU A 45 9.09 -3.20 -15.98
C LEU A 45 9.19 -4.22 -17.12
N ILE A 46 8.28 -5.20 -17.17
CA ILE A 46 8.25 -6.20 -18.25
C ILE A 46 7.76 -5.57 -19.57
N HIS A 47 6.83 -4.61 -19.50
CA HIS A 47 6.32 -3.91 -20.68
C HIS A 47 7.35 -2.91 -21.25
N GLU A 48 8.18 -2.27 -20.42
CA GLU A 48 9.26 -1.36 -20.87
C GLU A 48 10.39 -2.07 -21.62
N ASN A 49 10.64 -3.36 -21.36
CA ASN A 49 11.67 -4.16 -22.04
C ASN A 49 11.24 -4.74 -23.41
N LYS A 50 10.09 -4.30 -23.95
CA LYS A 50 9.56 -4.76 -25.25
C LYS A 50 9.68 -3.74 -26.40
N ILE A 51 10.56 -2.74 -26.28
CA ILE A 51 10.87 -1.77 -27.35
C ILE A 51 12.25 -2.05 -27.95
#